data_AF-A0A355DAP7-F1
#
_entry.id   AF-A0A355DAP7-F1
#
_cell.length_a   1.000
_cell.length_b   1.000
_cell.length_c   1.000
_cell.angle_alpha   90.00
_cell.angle_beta   90.00
_cell.angle_gamma   90.00
#
_symmetry.space_group_name_H-M   'P 1'
#
loop_
_entity.id
_entity.type
_entity.pdbx_description
1 polymer ?
#
loop_
_entity_poly.entity_id
_entity_poly.type
_entity_poly.pdbx_seq_one_letter_code
_entity_poly.pdbx_strand_id
1 'polypeptide(L)'
;TSLTRSTGSQPVASTAMRPSGLLIVVSLAATGLTTCGGDAVTDPSAASTCAELVEAGRVVAEQVLDRLSDQTMAELEAADPDNPFSAVDRLMRSEEFEARAFDLGCSGGELEAAACLAYQGLAHRARGDLARQYLAPYFTACG
;
A
#
# COMPACT_ATOMS: atom_id res chain seq x y z
N THR A 1 -71.20 6.03 19.27
CA THR A 1 -70.97 6.25 20.71
C THR A 1 -69.85 5.34 21.16
N SER A 2 -68.75 5.93 21.59
CA SER A 2 -67.54 5.24 22.03
C SER A 2 -67.75 4.48 23.34
N LEU A 3 -66.94 3.45 23.58
CA LEU A 3 -66.11 3.22 24.79
C LEU A 3 -65.98 1.72 25.10
N THR A 4 -64.81 1.14 24.83
CA THR A 4 -64.36 -0.07 25.53
C THR A 4 -63.03 0.23 26.23
N ARG A 5 -63.07 0.16 27.57
CA ARG A 5 -61.97 0.42 28.48
C ARG A 5 -61.49 -0.92 29.08
N SER A 6 -60.22 -1.22 28.81
CA SER A 6 -59.15 -1.77 29.68
C SER A 6 -59.47 -2.53 30.97
N THR A 7 -58.90 -3.74 31.09
CA THR A 7 -58.20 -4.35 32.27
C THR A 7 -57.37 -5.55 31.73
N GLY A 8 -56.03 -5.59 31.78
CA GLY A 8 -55.17 -6.03 32.91
C GLY A 8 -55.42 -7.50 33.30
N SER A 9 -54.49 -8.46 33.48
CA SER A 9 -53.02 -8.53 33.53
C SER A 9 -52.59 -10.01 33.44
N GLN A 10 -51.44 -10.26 32.78
CA GLN A 10 -50.46 -11.38 32.85
C GLN A 10 -50.87 -12.86 33.03
N PRO A 11 -50.19 -13.75 32.29
CA PRO A 11 -49.67 -14.99 32.86
C PRO A 11 -48.14 -15.06 32.79
N VAL A 12 -47.51 -15.33 33.94
CA VAL A 12 -46.15 -15.86 34.04
C VAL A 12 -46.21 -17.36 33.72
N ALA A 13 -45.65 -17.74 32.57
CA ALA A 13 -45.37 -19.12 32.22
C ALA A 13 -43.86 -19.27 32.02
N SER A 14 -43.21 -19.89 33.00
CA SER A 14 -41.89 -20.49 32.84
C SER A 14 -41.97 -21.64 31.83
N THR A 15 -41.09 -21.69 30.83
CA THR A 15 -40.48 -22.92 30.29
C THR A 15 -39.45 -22.59 29.19
N ALA A 16 -38.30 -23.24 29.33
CA ALA A 16 -37.32 -23.64 28.32
C ALA A 16 -36.46 -22.58 27.58
N MET A 17 -35.24 -22.48 28.12
CA MET A 17 -33.97 -22.40 27.40
C MET A 17 -34.00 -22.91 25.95
N ARG A 18 -33.72 -22.02 24.98
CA ARG A 18 -32.76 -22.17 23.87
C ARG A 18 -32.96 -21.04 22.84
N PRO A 19 -32.18 -19.95 22.89
CA PRO A 19 -31.99 -19.13 21.71
C PRO A 19 -30.92 -19.80 20.84
N SER A 20 -31.35 -20.37 19.72
CA SER A 20 -30.48 -20.64 18.57
C SER A 20 -30.00 -19.29 18.04
N GLY A 21 -28.94 -18.77 18.65
CA GLY A 21 -28.23 -17.58 18.21
C GLY A 21 -27.50 -17.91 16.92
N LEU A 22 -28.13 -17.62 15.78
CA LEU A 22 -27.42 -17.48 14.52
C LEU A 22 -26.69 -16.12 14.58
N LEU A 23 -25.54 -16.10 15.25
CA LEU A 23 -24.58 -15.00 15.17
C LEU A 23 -24.06 -14.95 13.74
N ILE A 24 -24.59 -14.01 12.95
CA ILE A 24 -23.98 -13.60 11.69
C ILE A 24 -22.67 -12.92 12.07
N VAL A 25 -21.57 -13.67 12.03
CA VAL A 25 -20.22 -13.13 12.14
C VAL A 25 -19.94 -12.47 10.80
N VAL A 26 -20.27 -11.18 10.69
CA VAL A 26 -19.77 -10.35 9.61
C VAL A 26 -18.27 -10.19 9.88
N SER A 27 -17.47 -11.05 9.28
CA SER A 27 -16.02 -10.91 9.22
C SER A 27 -15.69 -9.76 8.28
N LEU A 28 -15.96 -8.52 8.72
CA LEU A 28 -15.21 -7.38 8.21
C LEU A 28 -13.77 -7.61 8.69
N ALA A 29 -12.96 -8.23 7.83
CA ALA A 29 -11.52 -8.16 7.94
C ALA A 29 -11.09 -6.73 7.61
N ALA A 30 -11.41 -5.80 8.52
CA ALA A 30 -10.62 -4.62 8.71
C ALA A 30 -9.33 -5.10 9.38
N THR A 31 -8.40 -5.67 8.59
CA THR A 31 -7.00 -5.74 9.00
C THR A 31 -6.52 -4.30 9.09
N GLY A 32 -6.68 -3.77 10.30
CA GLY A 32 -6.20 -2.46 10.67
C GLY A 32 -4.70 -2.36 10.41
N LEU A 33 -4.32 -1.26 9.79
CA LEU A 33 -3.22 -0.39 10.18
C LEU A 33 -2.42 -0.87 11.42
N THR A 34 -1.58 -1.88 11.24
CA THR A 34 -0.45 -2.13 12.14
C THR A 34 0.77 -1.45 11.54
N THR A 35 0.85 -0.12 11.72
CA THR A 35 2.16 0.55 11.71
C THR A 35 2.78 0.32 13.08
N CYS A 36 3.62 -0.71 13.19
CA CYS A 36 4.53 -0.90 14.31
C CYS A 36 5.61 -1.92 13.91
N GLY A 37 6.66 -1.43 13.23
CA GLY A 37 8.01 -1.98 13.34
C GLY A 37 8.24 -3.44 12.97
N GLY A 38 7.58 -3.96 11.93
CA GLY A 38 8.19 -5.06 11.17
C GLY A 38 9.38 -4.50 10.39
N ASP A 39 10.48 -5.24 10.30
CA ASP A 39 11.58 -4.87 9.41
C ASP A 39 11.00 -4.55 8.03
N ALA A 40 11.28 -3.37 7.49
CA ALA A 40 10.77 -2.99 6.18
C ALA A 40 11.21 -4.08 5.19
N VAL A 41 10.25 -4.67 4.47
CA VAL A 41 10.57 -5.59 3.39
C VAL A 41 11.29 -4.77 2.33
N THR A 42 12.60 -4.95 2.20
CA THR A 42 13.43 -4.24 1.22
C THR A 42 13.70 -5.06 -0.03
N ASP A 43 13.44 -6.37 0.04
CA ASP A 43 13.57 -7.31 -1.07
C ASP A 43 12.19 -7.60 -1.67
N PRO A 44 11.92 -7.23 -2.95
CA PRO A 44 10.64 -7.50 -3.60
C PRO A 44 10.27 -8.98 -3.54
N SER A 45 11.25 -9.89 -3.68
CA SER A 45 11.01 -11.34 -3.65
C SER A 45 10.47 -11.85 -2.31
N ALA A 46 10.72 -11.13 -1.21
CA ALA A 46 10.26 -11.49 0.13
C ALA A 46 8.85 -10.97 0.46
N ALA A 47 8.29 -10.07 -0.35
CA ALA A 47 6.95 -9.52 -0.12
C ALA A 47 5.90 -10.63 -0.19
N SER A 48 5.03 -10.71 0.81
CA SER A 48 3.93 -11.68 0.88
C SER A 48 2.57 -11.08 0.50
N THR A 49 2.50 -9.76 0.36
CA THR A 49 1.30 -9.00 -0.04
C THR A 49 1.65 -7.88 -1.02
N CYS A 50 0.66 -7.40 -1.77
CA CYS A 50 0.84 -6.26 -2.68
C CYS A 50 1.26 -4.98 -1.94
N ALA A 51 0.81 -4.79 -0.70
CA ALA A 51 1.21 -3.67 0.14
C ALA A 51 2.69 -3.76 0.56
N GLU A 52 3.16 -4.94 0.96
CA GLU A 52 4.59 -5.17 1.27
C GLU A 52 5.47 -4.98 0.03
N LEU A 53 4.98 -5.38 -1.14
CA LEU A 53 5.69 -5.15 -2.39
C LEU A 53 5.83 -3.65 -2.70
N VAL A 54 4.79 -2.86 -2.46
CA VAL A 54 4.86 -1.40 -2.61
C VAL A 54 5.80 -0.77 -1.58
N GLU A 55 5.84 -1.25 -0.33
CA GLU A 55 6.78 -0.76 0.67
C GLU A 55 8.24 -1.05 0.28
N ALA A 56 8.51 -2.24 -0.28
CA ALA A 56 9.82 -2.54 -0.89
C ALA A 56 10.14 -1.57 -2.02
N GLY A 57 9.16 -1.24 -2.85
CA GLY A 57 9.29 -0.25 -3.91
C GLY A 57 9.62 1.14 -3.38
N ARG A 58 9.04 1.53 -2.24
CA ARG A 58 9.33 2.81 -1.58
C ARG A 58 10.80 2.90 -1.19
N VAL A 59 11.34 1.83 -0.60
CA VAL A 59 12.75 1.76 -0.20
C VAL A 59 13.67 1.87 -1.40
N VAL A 60 13.32 1.26 -2.53
CA VAL A 60 14.06 1.41 -3.80
C VAL A 60 13.95 2.85 -4.32
N ALA A 61 12.77 3.45 -4.31
CA ALA A 61 12.58 4.83 -4.72
C ALA A 61 13.43 5.78 -3.88
N GLU A 62 13.47 5.61 -2.55
CA GLU A 62 14.35 6.40 -1.66
C GLU A 62 15.84 6.27 -2.05
N GLN A 63 16.31 5.06 -2.34
CA GLN A 63 17.69 4.82 -2.80
C GLN A 63 17.98 5.48 -4.15
N VAL A 64 17.04 5.45 -5.10
CA VAL A 64 17.18 6.13 -6.39
C VAL A 64 17.27 7.64 -6.19
N LEU A 65 16.45 8.21 -5.30
CA LEU A 65 16.52 9.65 -4.99
C LEU A 65 17.86 10.02 -4.35
N ASP A 66 18.37 9.22 -3.42
CA ASP A 66 19.68 9.45 -2.82
C ASP A 66 20.79 9.35 -3.88
N ARG A 67 20.69 8.38 -4.81
CA ARG A 67 21.66 8.22 -5.90
C ARG A 67 21.67 9.40 -6.87
N LEU A 68 20.50 9.98 -7.15
CA LEU A 68 20.33 11.09 -8.10
C LEU A 68 20.50 12.48 -7.48
N SER A 69 20.36 12.62 -6.15
CA SER A 69 20.29 13.92 -5.46
C SER A 69 21.51 14.80 -5.69
N ASP A 70 22.68 14.18 -5.81
CA ASP A 70 23.96 14.85 -5.96
C ASP A 70 24.59 14.54 -7.33
N GLN A 71 23.77 14.24 -8.34
CA GLN A 71 24.21 13.94 -9.70
C GLN A 71 23.63 14.91 -10.72
N THR A 72 24.45 15.17 -11.73
CA THR A 72 24.08 15.85 -12.96
C THR A 72 24.07 14.86 -14.12
N MET A 73 23.38 15.23 -15.21
CA MET A 73 23.37 14.41 -16.41
C MET A 73 24.78 14.20 -16.97
N ALA A 74 25.60 15.25 -16.99
CA ALA A 74 26.97 15.18 -17.46
C ALA A 74 27.84 14.19 -16.66
N GLU A 75 27.63 14.08 -15.34
CA GLU A 75 28.37 13.13 -14.50
C GLU A 75 27.94 11.68 -14.77
N LEU A 76 26.65 11.44 -15.00
CA LEU A 76 26.15 10.12 -15.37
C LEU A 76 26.64 9.70 -16.76
N GLU A 77 26.59 10.59 -17.75
CA GLU A 77 27.09 10.36 -19.11
C GLU A 77 28.61 10.13 -19.13
N ALA A 78 29.37 10.84 -18.28
CA ALA A 78 30.80 10.64 -18.15
C ALA A 78 31.15 9.28 -17.53
N ALA A 79 30.29 8.75 -16.66
CA ALA A 79 30.47 7.44 -16.02
C ALA A 79 30.13 6.28 -16.96
N ASP A 80 29.03 6.40 -17.72
CA ASP A 80 28.56 5.40 -18.68
C ASP A 80 27.82 6.11 -19.83
N PRO A 81 28.51 6.41 -20.96
CA PRO A 81 27.90 7.16 -22.05
C PRO A 81 26.87 6.34 -22.84
N ASP A 82 26.96 5.01 -22.79
CA ASP A 82 26.03 4.12 -23.50
C ASP A 82 24.76 3.87 -22.66
N ASN A 83 24.88 3.83 -21.32
CA ASN A 83 23.75 3.79 -20.41
C ASN A 83 23.97 4.62 -19.11
N PRO A 84 23.71 5.93 -19.14
CA PRO A 84 23.92 6.83 -18.00
C PRO A 84 23.13 6.46 -16.74
N PHE A 85 22.05 5.70 -16.89
CA PHE A 85 21.16 5.29 -15.79
C PHE A 85 21.34 3.83 -15.37
N SER A 86 22.36 3.12 -15.86
CA SER A 86 22.60 1.71 -15.55
C SER A 86 22.71 1.39 -14.04
N ALA A 87 23.17 2.36 -13.24
CA ALA A 87 23.17 2.25 -11.78
C ALA A 87 21.76 2.35 -11.17
N VAL A 88 20.91 3.22 -11.71
CA VAL A 88 19.51 3.34 -11.30
C VAL A 88 18.73 2.10 -11.73
N ASP A 89 18.91 1.62 -12.97
CA ASP A 89 18.24 0.42 -13.49
C ASP A 89 18.49 -0.80 -12.61
N ARG A 90 19.73 -0.97 -12.14
CA ARG A 90 20.10 -2.05 -11.21
C ARG A 90 19.45 -1.92 -9.83
N LEU A 91 19.22 -0.69 -9.35
CA LEU A 91 18.49 -0.48 -8.09
C LEU A 91 17.00 -0.80 -8.26
N MET A 92 16.42 -0.43 -9.40
CA MET A 92 15.00 -0.58 -9.69
C MET A 92 14.53 -2.03 -9.65
N ARG A 93 15.37 -2.99 -10.07
CA ARG A 93 15.05 -4.44 -10.06
C ARG A 93 13.68 -4.74 -10.66
N SER A 94 13.30 -4.02 -11.73
CA SER A 94 11.92 -3.97 -12.24
C SER A 94 11.34 -5.35 -12.55
N GLU A 95 12.15 -6.25 -13.14
CA GLU A 95 11.73 -7.62 -13.45
C GLU A 95 11.32 -8.42 -12.19
N GLU A 96 11.99 -8.18 -11.06
CA GLU A 96 11.69 -8.88 -9.81
C GLU A 96 10.40 -8.37 -9.16
N PHE A 97 10.17 -7.06 -9.22
CA PHE A 97 8.91 -6.45 -8.80
C PHE A 97 7.75 -6.93 -9.67
N GLU A 98 7.92 -6.97 -11.00
CA GLU A 98 6.91 -7.43 -11.93
C GLU A 98 6.57 -8.91 -11.73
N ALA A 99 7.60 -9.76 -11.60
CA ALA A 99 7.42 -11.18 -11.33
C ALA A 99 6.68 -11.40 -10.01
N ARG A 100 7.06 -10.68 -8.95
CA ARG A 100 6.39 -10.82 -7.65
C ARG A 100 4.96 -10.30 -7.66
N ALA A 101 4.72 -9.15 -8.30
CA ALA A 101 3.37 -8.62 -8.46
C ALA A 101 2.45 -9.62 -9.18
N PHE A 102 2.98 -10.28 -10.22
CA PHE A 102 2.27 -11.34 -10.94
C PHE A 102 1.97 -12.55 -10.03
N ASP A 103 2.96 -13.07 -9.31
CA ASP A 103 2.80 -14.22 -8.40
C ASP A 103 1.79 -13.96 -7.27
N LEU A 104 1.74 -12.72 -6.79
CA LEU A 104 0.80 -12.27 -5.76
C LEU A 104 -0.60 -11.94 -6.33
N GLY A 105 -0.75 -11.87 -7.65
CA GLY A 105 -2.00 -11.49 -8.30
C GLY A 105 -2.37 -10.01 -8.10
N CYS A 106 -1.38 -9.13 -7.91
CA CYS A 106 -1.60 -7.72 -7.68
C CYS A 106 -2.19 -7.04 -8.93
N SER A 107 -3.27 -6.28 -8.75
CA SER A 107 -3.82 -5.47 -9.83
C SER A 107 -3.06 -4.14 -9.96
N GLY A 108 -2.93 -3.62 -11.18
CA GLY A 108 -2.26 -2.34 -11.42
C GLY A 108 -2.89 -1.19 -10.61
N GLY A 109 -4.22 -1.13 -10.53
CA GLY A 109 -4.91 -0.09 -9.76
C GLY A 109 -4.72 -0.20 -8.26
N GLU A 110 -4.60 -1.41 -7.71
CA GLU A 110 -4.28 -1.62 -6.28
C GLU A 110 -2.85 -1.19 -5.96
N LEU A 111 -1.90 -1.56 -6.82
CA LEU A 111 -0.50 -1.15 -6.69
C LEU A 111 -0.35 0.37 -6.79
N GLU A 112 -1.04 1.01 -7.73
CA GLU A 112 -1.02 2.46 -7.89
C GLU A 112 -1.59 3.16 -6.67
N ALA A 113 -2.78 2.76 -6.20
CA ALA A 113 -3.40 3.34 -5.01
C ALA A 113 -2.52 3.17 -3.76
N ALA A 114 -1.94 1.98 -3.58
CA ALA A 114 -1.02 1.71 -2.49
C ALA A 114 0.27 2.54 -2.62
N ALA A 115 0.83 2.69 -3.81
CA ALA A 115 2.02 3.51 -4.05
C ALA A 115 1.74 5.00 -3.78
N CYS A 116 0.57 5.52 -4.17
CA CYS A 116 0.18 6.88 -3.86
C CYS A 116 0.10 7.17 -2.36
N LEU A 117 -0.20 6.18 -1.53
CA LEU A 117 -0.13 6.29 -0.07
C LEU A 117 1.29 6.10 0.46
N ALA A 118 1.98 5.04 0.03
CA ALA A 118 3.28 4.67 0.57
C ALA A 118 4.36 5.70 0.24
N TYR A 119 4.30 6.35 -0.93
CA TYR A 119 5.35 7.26 -1.41
C TYR A 119 5.06 8.72 -1.04
N GLN A 120 4.05 8.98 -0.20
CA GLN A 120 3.79 10.31 0.33
C GLN A 120 5.05 10.88 1.01
N GLY A 121 5.34 12.14 0.72
CA GLY A 121 6.50 12.85 1.26
C GLY A 121 7.81 12.65 0.50
N LEU A 122 7.87 11.74 -0.50
CA LEU A 122 9.08 11.57 -1.33
C LEU A 122 9.48 12.86 -2.07
N ALA A 123 8.53 13.75 -2.36
CA ALA A 123 8.80 15.06 -2.94
C ALA A 123 9.84 15.87 -2.16
N HIS A 124 9.83 15.78 -0.83
CA HIS A 124 10.79 16.49 0.02
C HIS A 124 12.20 15.89 -0.05
N ARG A 125 12.33 14.64 -0.50
CA ARG A 125 13.61 13.94 -0.66
C ARG A 125 14.25 14.18 -2.02
N ALA A 126 13.47 14.51 -3.05
CA ALA A 126 13.94 14.74 -4.41
C ALA A 126 14.75 16.05 -4.54
N ARG A 127 16.03 15.99 -4.14
CA ARG A 127 16.98 17.09 -4.30
C ARG A 127 17.62 17.03 -5.69
N GLY A 128 17.96 18.18 -6.27
CA GLY A 128 18.51 18.23 -7.64
C GLY A 128 17.45 18.05 -8.75
N ASP A 129 17.85 18.34 -9.99
CA ASP A 129 16.92 18.30 -11.14
C ASP A 129 16.60 16.87 -11.58
N LEU A 130 17.57 15.95 -11.52
CA LEU A 130 17.37 14.56 -11.94
C LEU A 130 16.38 13.81 -11.02
N ALA A 131 16.54 13.93 -9.70
CA ALA A 131 15.63 13.26 -8.76
C ALA A 131 14.18 13.80 -8.89
N ARG A 132 14.02 15.11 -9.13
CA ARG A 132 12.70 15.72 -9.38
C ARG A 132 12.06 15.24 -10.69
N GLN A 133 12.84 15.13 -11.76
CA GLN A 133 12.36 14.59 -13.04
C GLN A 133 11.96 13.12 -12.92
N TYR A 134 12.74 12.33 -12.18
CA TYR A 134 12.45 10.92 -11.93
C TYR A 134 11.09 10.71 -11.23
N LEU A 135 10.70 11.54 -10.25
CA LEU A 135 9.41 11.42 -9.58
C LEU A 135 8.22 12.08 -10.30
N ALA A 136 8.45 12.88 -11.34
CA ALA A 136 7.39 13.63 -11.98
C ALA A 136 6.21 12.76 -12.48
N PRO A 137 6.44 11.57 -13.09
CA PRO A 137 5.36 10.67 -13.49
C PRO A 137 4.54 10.17 -12.29
N TYR A 138 5.19 9.88 -11.16
CA TYR A 138 4.52 9.44 -9.95
C TYR A 138 3.57 10.51 -9.40
N PHE A 139 4.01 11.76 -9.29
CA PHE A 139 3.14 12.85 -8.81
C PHE A 139 1.98 13.13 -9.75
N THR A 140 2.15 12.87 -11.06
CA THR A 140 1.07 12.99 -12.04
C THR A 140 0.02 11.89 -11.86
N ALA A 141 0.43 10.67 -11.50
CA ALA A 141 -0.50 9.57 -11.23
C ALA A 141 -1.28 9.75 -9.92
N CYS A 142 -0.64 10.35 -8.90
CA CYS A 142 -1.22 10.48 -7.55
C CYS A 142 -1.93 11.81 -7.26
N GLY A 143 -2.02 12.73 -8.23
CA GLY A 143 -2.61 14.07 -8.08
C GLY A 143 -3.91 14.23 -8.87
#